data_AF-A4I2X9-F1
#
_entry.id   AF-A4I2X9-F1
#
_cell.length_a   1.000
_cell.length_b   1.000
_cell.length_c   1.000
_cell.angle_alpha   90.00
_cell.angle_beta   90.00
_cell.angle_gamma   90.00
#
_symmetry.space_group_name_H-M   'P 1'
#
loop_
_entity.id
_entity.type
_entity.pdbx_description
1 polymer ?
#
loop_
_entity_poly.entity_id
_entity_poly.type
_entity_poly.pdbx_seq_one_letter_code
_entity_poly.pdbx_strand_id
1 'polypeptide(L)'
;MNPNESNTGHKVLIADLPMMWPSDMRRFEKEGGVWGRQFRQRRRQLTFALTVSAATTLLGSWYVVMRRRNTYFVLFSTFSGFSVLGFCVGMSLAPLWYENVANNKETSMMRRVWWAKECAKHWDYSQVNKERWIASYPKAAYPCKKIE
;
A
#
# COMPACT_ATOMS: atom_id res chain seq x y z
N MET A 1 -11.64 -3.10 18.98
CA MET A 1 -12.65 -2.76 19.99
C MET A 1 -11.90 -2.21 21.19
N ASN A 2 -12.01 -0.90 21.44
CA ASN A 2 -11.45 -0.26 22.63
C ASN A 2 -12.66 0.09 23.52
N PRO A 3 -12.75 -0.39 24.77
CA PRO A 3 -13.99 -0.33 25.55
C PRO A 3 -14.30 1.05 26.18
N ASN A 4 -13.61 2.13 25.80
CA ASN A 4 -13.69 3.43 26.48
C ASN A 4 -14.29 4.58 25.65
N GLU A 5 -15.03 4.31 24.57
CA GLU A 5 -15.64 5.35 23.72
C GLU A 5 -17.14 5.58 23.98
N SER A 6 -17.58 5.38 25.22
CA SER A 6 -18.91 5.76 25.71
C SER A 6 -18.80 7.02 26.56
N ASN A 7 -18.73 8.24 25.98
CA ASN A 7 -19.06 9.48 26.73
C ASN A 7 -19.08 10.83 25.97
N THR A 8 -19.33 10.87 24.66
CA THR A 8 -19.88 12.10 24.05
C THR A 8 -21.01 11.70 23.11
N GLY A 9 -22.16 12.39 23.18
CA GLY A 9 -23.35 12.12 22.36
C GLY A 9 -23.18 12.28 20.84
N HIS A 10 -21.94 12.29 20.36
CA HIS A 10 -21.58 12.25 18.95
C HIS A 10 -21.34 10.79 18.55
N LYS A 11 -22.29 10.22 17.79
CA LYS A 11 -22.11 8.91 17.16
C LYS A 11 -20.90 8.99 16.22
N VAL A 12 -19.77 8.38 16.62
CA VAL A 12 -18.59 8.24 15.75
C VAL A 12 -18.97 7.31 14.61
N LEU A 13 -19.06 7.86 13.42
CA LEU A 13 -19.40 7.14 12.20
C LEU A 13 -18.18 6.32 11.77
N ILE A 14 -18.09 5.09 12.27
CA ILE A 14 -17.11 4.10 11.77
C ILE A 14 -17.69 3.52 10.49
N ALA A 15 -17.54 4.27 9.40
CA ALA A 15 -17.79 3.78 8.07
C ALA A 15 -16.64 2.85 7.68
N ASP A 16 -16.89 1.54 7.60
CA ASP A 16 -15.96 0.59 6.98
C ASP A 16 -15.84 0.95 5.50
N LEU A 17 -14.89 1.83 5.19
CA LEU A 17 -14.63 2.27 3.83
C LEU A 17 -14.25 1.06 2.98
N PRO A 18 -14.80 0.95 1.76
CA PRO A 18 -14.43 -0.13 0.87
C PRO A 18 -12.93 -0.11 0.60
N MET A 19 -12.35 -1.28 0.30
CA MET A 19 -10.98 -1.36 -0.20
C MET A 19 -10.81 -0.42 -1.39
N MET A 20 -9.76 0.40 -1.37
CA MET A 20 -9.39 1.22 -2.52
C MET A 20 -8.84 0.33 -3.63
N TRP A 21 -9.52 0.31 -4.79
CA TRP A 21 -9.13 -0.55 -5.90
C TRP A 21 -7.85 -0.04 -6.59
N PRO A 22 -7.15 -0.89 -7.36
CA PRO A 22 -5.96 -0.47 -8.11
C PRO A 22 -6.22 0.69 -9.09
N SER A 23 -7.43 0.79 -9.63
CA SER A 23 -7.88 1.93 -10.44
C SER A 23 -7.92 3.24 -9.64
N ASP A 24 -8.44 3.19 -8.42
CA ASP A 24 -8.56 4.36 -7.54
C ASP A 24 -7.20 4.79 -7.00
N MET A 25 -6.29 3.85 -6.74
CA MET A 25 -4.87 4.16 -6.49
C MET A 25 -4.25 4.97 -7.64
N ARG A 26 -4.52 4.60 -8.90
CA ARG A 26 -4.03 5.35 -10.07
C ARG A 26 -4.68 6.73 -10.19
N ARG A 27 -5.95 6.87 -9.80
CA ARG A 27 -6.61 8.18 -9.69
C ARG A 27 -5.98 9.04 -8.60
N PHE A 28 -5.73 8.49 -7.42
CA PHE A 28 -5.03 9.20 -6.35
C PHE A 28 -3.66 9.72 -6.79
N GLU A 29 -2.90 8.96 -7.59
CA GLU A 29 -1.63 9.44 -8.14
C GLU A 29 -1.75 10.62 -9.11
N LYS A 30 -2.91 10.77 -9.77
CA LYS A 30 -3.18 11.87 -10.72
C LYS A 30 -3.83 13.07 -10.03
N GLU A 31 -4.80 12.82 -9.16
CA GLU A 31 -5.68 13.82 -8.53
C GLU A 31 -5.21 14.24 -7.13
N GLY A 32 -4.40 13.42 -6.45
CA GLY A 32 -3.96 13.63 -5.06
C GLY A 32 -2.89 14.71 -4.86
N GLY A 33 -2.63 15.55 -5.86
CA GLY A 33 -1.67 16.65 -5.79
C GLY A 33 -0.26 16.20 -5.37
N VAL A 34 0.30 16.88 -4.37
CA VAL A 34 1.65 16.60 -3.82
C VAL A 34 1.76 15.17 -3.29
N TRP A 35 0.72 14.67 -2.61
CA TRP A 35 0.69 13.32 -2.04
C TRP A 35 0.63 12.25 -3.13
N GLY A 36 -0.12 12.50 -4.21
CA GLY A 36 -0.15 11.64 -5.39
C GLY A 36 1.22 11.55 -6.06
N ARG A 37 1.93 12.68 -6.18
CA ARG A 37 3.31 12.72 -6.70
C ARG A 37 4.29 11.96 -5.81
N GLN A 38 4.24 12.16 -4.50
CA GLN A 38 5.07 11.42 -3.54
C GLN A 38 4.80 9.91 -3.63
N PHE A 39 3.54 9.49 -3.74
CA PHE A 39 3.21 8.08 -3.90
C PHE A 39 3.76 7.49 -5.20
N ARG A 40 3.71 8.26 -6.29
CA ARG A 40 4.32 7.87 -7.57
C ARG A 40 5.85 7.76 -7.47
N GLN A 41 6.52 8.70 -6.83
CA GLN A 41 7.97 8.63 -6.61
C GLN A 41 8.35 7.42 -5.76
N ARG A 42 7.59 7.14 -4.69
CA ARG A 42 7.82 5.96 -3.87
C ARG A 42 7.65 4.66 -4.65
N ARG A 43 6.68 4.58 -5.57
CA ARG A 43 6.60 3.45 -6.50
C ARG A 43 7.85 3.33 -7.35
N ARG A 44 8.38 4.44 -7.89
CA ARG A 44 9.64 4.44 -8.64
C ARG A 44 10.82 3.96 -7.81
N GLN A 45 10.94 4.42 -6.56
CA GLN A 45 11.96 3.96 -5.63
C GLN A 45 11.86 2.45 -5.37
N LEU A 46 10.65 1.94 -5.11
CA LEU A 46 10.41 0.52 -4.89
C LEU A 46 10.68 -0.32 -6.14
N THR A 47 10.27 0.14 -7.32
CA THR A 47 10.58 -0.54 -8.57
C THR A 47 12.07 -0.55 -8.83
N PHE A 48 12.78 0.55 -8.53
CA PHE A 48 14.22 0.62 -8.65
C PHE A 48 14.91 -0.38 -7.70
N ALA A 49 14.50 -0.41 -6.43
CA ALA A 49 15.04 -1.37 -5.46
C ALA A 49 14.79 -2.83 -5.87
N LEU A 50 13.60 -3.14 -6.42
CA LEU A 50 13.31 -4.45 -6.99
C LEU A 50 14.19 -4.77 -8.20
N THR A 51 14.43 -3.81 -9.10
CA THR A 51 15.32 -4.04 -10.25
C THR A 51 16.76 -4.28 -9.83
N VAL A 52 17.27 -3.54 -8.84
CA VAL A 52 18.61 -3.75 -8.27
C VAL A 52 18.69 -5.13 -7.60
N SER A 53 17.68 -5.49 -6.79
CA SER A 53 17.58 -6.82 -6.18
C SER A 53 17.56 -7.95 -7.21
N ALA A 54 16.78 -7.82 -8.27
CA ALA A 54 16.74 -8.81 -9.34
C ALA A 54 18.10 -8.93 -10.05
N ALA A 55 18.74 -7.80 -10.36
CA ALA A 55 20.05 -7.77 -11.01
C ALA A 55 21.15 -8.41 -10.14
N THR A 56 21.22 -8.07 -8.85
CA THR A 56 22.19 -8.68 -7.92
C THR A 56 21.93 -10.17 -7.73
N THR A 57 20.67 -10.59 -7.69
CA THR A 57 20.31 -12.00 -7.56
C THR A 57 20.68 -12.80 -8.80
N LEU A 58 20.48 -12.25 -9.99
CA LEU A 58 20.91 -12.86 -11.25
C LEU A 58 22.43 -12.96 -11.33
N LEU A 59 23.15 -11.88 -11.02
CA LEU A 59 24.62 -11.87 -10.98
C LEU A 59 25.18 -12.84 -9.94
N GLY A 60 24.60 -12.88 -8.74
CA GLY A 60 24.97 -13.79 -7.67
C GLY A 60 24.72 -15.25 -8.04
N SER A 61 23.55 -15.54 -8.62
CA SER A 61 23.20 -16.88 -9.09
C SER A 61 24.16 -17.34 -10.19
N TRP A 62 24.43 -16.47 -11.17
CA TRP A 62 25.40 -16.75 -12.23
C TRP A 62 26.81 -17.01 -11.68
N TYR A 63 27.26 -16.22 -10.69
CA TYR A 63 28.56 -16.41 -10.03
C TYR A 63 28.65 -17.77 -9.32
N VAL A 64 27.59 -18.18 -8.61
CA VAL A 64 27.56 -19.45 -7.87
C VAL A 64 27.52 -20.66 -8.81
N VAL A 65 26.72 -20.62 -9.88
CA VAL A 65 26.62 -21.72 -10.84
C VAL A 65 27.85 -21.80 -11.75
N MET A 66 28.17 -20.72 -12.46
CA MET A 66 29.17 -20.79 -13.53
C MET A 66 30.60 -20.75 -13.00
N ARG A 67 30.89 -19.87 -12.04
CA ARG A 67 32.26 -19.65 -11.58
C ARG A 67 32.66 -20.56 -10.43
N ARG A 68 31.78 -20.74 -9.45
CA ARG A 68 32.04 -21.61 -8.29
C ARG A 68 31.69 -23.08 -8.56
N ARG A 69 30.89 -23.38 -9.60
CA ARG A 69 30.36 -24.74 -9.88
C ARG A 69 29.75 -25.41 -8.64
N ASN A 70 29.12 -24.60 -7.78
CA ASN A 70 28.50 -25.09 -6.56
C ASN A 70 27.20 -25.86 -6.86
N THR A 71 26.81 -26.75 -5.94
CA THR A 71 25.54 -27.47 -5.99
C THR A 71 24.33 -26.53 -5.93
N TYR A 72 23.22 -26.92 -6.55
CA TYR A 72 21.96 -26.17 -6.56
C TYR A 72 21.44 -25.83 -5.15
N PHE A 73 21.79 -26.62 -4.14
CA PHE A 73 21.44 -26.35 -2.74
C PHE A 73 22.07 -25.05 -2.22
N VAL A 74 23.32 -24.77 -2.61
CA VAL A 74 24.01 -23.52 -2.26
C VAL A 74 23.44 -22.34 -3.04
N LEU A 75 22.95 -22.57 -4.27
CA LEU A 75 22.24 -21.54 -5.02
C LEU A 75 21.00 -21.07 -4.25
N PHE A 76 20.20 -22.02 -3.74
CA PHE A 76 18.96 -21.70 -3.05
C PHE A 76 19.21 -20.95 -1.73
N SER A 77 20.27 -21.31 -1.00
CA SER A 77 20.65 -20.60 0.23
C SER A 77 21.21 -19.20 -0.04
N THR A 78 21.94 -19.01 -1.13
CA THR A 78 22.54 -17.71 -1.49
C THR A 78 21.56 -16.78 -2.20
N PHE A 79 20.51 -17.31 -2.82
CA PHE A 79 19.47 -16.53 -3.51
C PHE A 79 18.78 -15.52 -2.59
N SER A 80 18.40 -15.94 -1.38
CA SER A 80 17.79 -15.03 -0.38
C SER A 80 18.79 -13.96 0.07
N GLY A 81 20.07 -14.33 0.23
CA GLY A 81 21.14 -13.40 0.58
C GLY A 81 21.33 -12.30 -0.46
N PHE A 82 21.49 -12.68 -1.74
CA PHE A 82 21.70 -11.72 -2.83
C PHE A 82 20.48 -10.84 -3.10
N SER A 83 19.27 -11.38 -2.95
CA SER A 83 18.03 -10.62 -3.15
C SER A 83 17.81 -9.59 -2.04
N VAL A 84 17.97 -9.99 -0.78
CA VAL A 84 17.82 -9.07 0.37
C VAL A 84 18.91 -7.99 0.35
N LEU A 85 20.17 -8.36 0.13
CA LEU A 85 21.26 -7.39 0.03
C LEU A 85 21.03 -6.40 -1.11
N GLY A 86 20.65 -6.90 -2.30
CA GLY A 86 20.36 -6.04 -3.45
C GLY A 86 19.17 -5.12 -3.20
N PHE A 87 18.13 -5.61 -2.52
CA PHE A 87 16.98 -4.78 -2.16
C PHE A 87 17.36 -3.67 -1.18
N CYS A 88 18.16 -3.98 -0.16
CA CYS A 88 18.66 -2.97 0.80
C CYS A 88 19.53 -1.91 0.11
N VAL A 89 20.48 -2.33 -0.73
CA VAL A 89 21.32 -1.40 -1.51
C VAL A 89 20.46 -0.54 -2.44
N GLY A 90 19.50 -1.15 -3.12
CA GLY A 90 18.55 -0.45 -3.98
C GLY A 90 17.70 0.57 -3.22
N MET A 91 17.20 0.23 -2.03
CA MET A 91 16.43 1.15 -1.18
C MET A 91 17.28 2.30 -0.62
N SER A 92 18.57 2.08 -0.36
CA SER A 92 19.50 3.13 0.07
C SER A 92 19.88 4.09 -1.07
N LEU A 93 19.97 3.57 -2.31
CA LEU A 93 20.30 4.38 -3.49
C LEU A 93 19.08 5.09 -4.09
N ALA A 94 17.88 4.51 -3.97
CA ALA A 94 16.68 5.05 -4.60
C ALA A 94 16.35 6.52 -4.25
N PRO A 95 16.52 6.99 -2.99
CA PRO A 95 16.26 8.39 -2.63
C PRO A 95 17.19 9.39 -3.31
N LEU A 96 18.40 8.98 -3.72
CA LEU A 96 19.35 9.84 -4.42
C LEU A 96 18.89 10.18 -5.84
N TRP A 97 18.16 9.26 -6.48
CA TRP A 97 17.68 9.43 -7.87
C TRP A 97 16.22 9.89 -7.93
N TYR A 98 15.45 9.53 -6.91
CA TYR A 98 14.04 9.88 -6.78
C TYR A 98 13.83 10.51 -5.41
N GLU A 99 14.11 11.81 -5.30
CA GLU A 99 13.96 12.53 -4.04
C GLU A 99 12.52 12.49 -3.51
N ASN A 100 12.37 12.46 -2.19
CA ASN A 100 11.06 12.51 -1.54
C ASN A 100 10.54 13.96 -1.56
N VAL A 101 9.38 14.17 -2.18
CA VAL A 101 8.66 15.46 -2.18
C VAL A 101 7.88 15.67 -0.88
N ALA A 102 7.46 14.60 -0.19
CA ALA A 102 6.69 14.70 1.05
C ALA A 102 6.91 13.52 2.00
N ASN A 103 6.45 13.64 3.25
CA ASN A 103 6.58 12.57 4.23
C ASN A 103 5.65 11.39 3.90
N ASN A 104 6.17 10.18 4.03
CA ASN A 104 5.46 8.93 3.76
C ASN A 104 4.27 8.71 4.70
N LYS A 105 4.40 9.11 5.98
CA LYS A 105 3.32 8.96 6.96
C LYS A 105 2.13 9.83 6.58
N GLU A 106 2.39 11.10 6.26
CA GLU A 106 1.38 12.06 5.80
C GLU A 106 0.74 11.62 4.50
N THR A 107 1.53 11.16 3.53
CA THR A 107 1.02 10.61 2.25
C THR A 107 0.03 9.47 2.49
N SER A 108 0.32 8.58 3.44
CA SER A 108 -0.59 7.47 3.77
C SER A 108 -1.90 7.93 4.39
N MET A 109 -1.86 8.95 5.25
CA MET A 109 -3.05 9.53 5.89
C MET A 109 -3.88 10.29 4.85
N MET A 110 -3.24 11.13 4.05
CA MET A 110 -3.88 11.93 3.00
C MET A 110 -4.51 11.06 1.93
N ARG A 111 -3.93 9.88 1.63
CA ARG A 111 -4.55 8.89 0.76
C ARG A 111 -5.85 8.32 1.35
N ARG A 112 -5.87 8.00 2.65
CA ARG A 112 -7.09 7.53 3.32
C ARG A 112 -8.16 8.62 3.36
N VAL A 113 -7.77 9.87 3.64
CA VAL A 113 -8.68 11.03 3.64
C VAL A 113 -9.23 11.29 2.24
N TRP A 114 -8.37 11.25 1.21
CA TRP A 114 -8.79 11.40 -0.18
C TRP A 114 -9.78 10.31 -0.57
N TRP A 115 -9.50 9.05 -0.20
CA TRP A 115 -10.41 7.94 -0.46
C TRP A 115 -11.74 8.09 0.28
N ALA A 116 -11.71 8.52 1.54
CA ALA A 116 -12.92 8.78 2.30
C ALA A 116 -13.78 9.88 1.66
N LYS A 117 -13.15 10.96 1.17
CA LYS A 117 -13.83 12.01 0.42
C LYS A 117 -14.44 11.48 -0.88
N GLU A 118 -13.73 10.63 -1.60
CA GLU A 118 -14.22 10.07 -2.86
C GLU A 118 -15.39 9.10 -2.66
N CYS A 119 -15.33 8.29 -1.60
CA CYS A 119 -16.43 7.43 -1.19
C CYS A 119 -17.65 8.25 -0.74
N ALA A 120 -17.43 9.33 0.02
CA ALA A 120 -18.51 10.20 0.50
C ALA A 120 -19.31 10.87 -0.62
N LYS A 121 -18.69 11.18 -1.77
CA LYS A 121 -19.40 11.75 -2.93
C LYS A 121 -20.51 10.85 -3.47
N HIS A 122 -20.37 9.55 -3.31
CA HIS A 122 -21.32 8.54 -3.81
C HIS A 122 -22.11 7.90 -2.68
N TRP A 123 -22.04 8.48 -1.48
CA TRP A 123 -22.81 7.98 -0.36
C TRP A 123 -24.26 8.41 -0.52
N ASP A 124 -25.15 7.41 -0.61
CA ASP A 124 -26.57 7.68 -0.52
C ASP A 124 -26.93 7.95 0.95
N TYR A 125 -27.11 9.23 1.28
CA TYR A 125 -27.50 9.66 2.61
C TYR A 125 -28.98 9.38 2.92
N SER A 126 -29.75 8.82 1.98
CA SER A 126 -31.17 8.49 2.20
C SER A 126 -31.41 7.30 3.13
N GLN A 127 -30.38 6.51 3.45
CA GLN A 127 -30.47 5.34 4.34
C GLN A 127 -30.45 5.69 5.84
N VAL A 128 -31.13 6.76 6.25
CA VAL A 128 -31.32 7.10 7.67
C VAL A 128 -32.39 6.18 8.26
N ASN A 129 -31.97 5.02 8.78
CA ASN A 129 -32.84 4.22 9.62
C ASN A 129 -32.84 4.82 11.04
N LYS A 130 -34.03 5.10 11.60
CA LYS A 130 -34.29 6.04 12.71
C LYS A 130 -33.49 5.82 14.01
N GLU A 131 -32.74 4.72 14.15
CA GLU A 131 -31.97 4.40 15.37
C GLU A 131 -30.46 4.18 15.11
N ARG A 132 -30.05 3.82 13.89
CA ARG A 132 -28.64 3.63 13.49
C ARG A 132 -28.38 4.19 12.09
N TRP A 133 -27.38 5.07 12.00
CA TRP A 133 -26.80 5.51 10.72
C TRP A 133 -25.88 4.40 10.19
N ILE A 134 -26.45 3.45 9.45
CA ILE A 134 -25.68 2.46 8.68
C ILE A 134 -25.64 2.97 7.26
N ALA A 135 -24.53 3.61 6.92
CA ALA A 135 -24.29 4.09 5.59
C ALA A 135 -23.65 2.91 4.83
N SER A 136 -24.22 2.48 3.70
CA SER A 136 -23.66 1.42 2.84
C SER A 136 -23.07 2.02 1.55
N TYR A 137 -21.86 1.62 1.17
CA TYR A 137 -21.28 2.07 -0.10
C TYR A 137 -21.93 1.28 -1.25
N PRO A 138 -22.61 1.92 -2.21
CA PRO A 138 -23.51 1.23 -3.15
C PRO A 138 -22.81 0.24 -4.11
N LYS A 139 -21.47 0.30 -4.21
CA LYS A 139 -20.67 -0.54 -5.12
C LYS A 139 -19.87 -1.64 -4.43
N ALA A 140 -19.97 -1.77 -3.10
CA ALA A 140 -19.22 -2.78 -2.36
C ALA A 140 -20.17 -3.87 -1.85
N ALA A 141 -20.24 -4.99 -2.56
CA ALA A 141 -20.78 -6.22 -2.01
C ALA A 141 -19.76 -6.77 -1.01
N TYR A 142 -19.97 -6.49 0.28
CA TYR A 142 -19.21 -7.16 1.32
C TYR A 142 -19.67 -8.63 1.37
N PRO A 143 -18.77 -9.61 1.47
CA PRO A 143 -19.18 -10.97 1.80
C PRO A 143 -19.76 -10.93 3.22
N CYS A 144 -21.09 -10.90 3.32
CA CYS A 144 -21.79 -10.98 4.58
C CYS A 144 -21.44 -12.33 5.21
N LYS A 145 -20.61 -12.32 6.24
CA LYS A 145 -20.44 -13.48 7.12
C LYS A 145 -21.80 -13.68 7.79
N LYS A 146 -22.52 -14.76 7.46
CA LYS A 146 -23.70 -15.17 8.24
C LYS A 146 -23.23 -15.33 9.68
N ILE A 147 -23.73 -14.46 10.55
CA ILE A 147 -23.67 -14.69 11.99
C ILE A 147 -24.86 -15.62 12.24
N GLU A 148 -24.57 -16.89 12.48
CA GLU A 148 -25.52 -17.83 13.08
C GLU A 148 -25.71 -17.50 14.57
#